data_AF-A0A1C3NRX3-F1
#
_entry.id   AF-A0A1C3NRX3-F1
#
_cell.length_a   1.000
_cell.length_b   1.000
_cell.length_c   1.000
_cell.angle_alpha   90.00
_cell.angle_beta   90.00
_cell.angle_gamma   90.00
#
_symmetry.space_group_name_H-M   'P 1'
#
loop_
_entity.id
_entity.type
_entity.pdbx_description
1 polymer ?
#
loop_
_entity_poly.entity_id
_entity_poly.type
_entity_poly.pdbx_seq_one_letter_code
_entity_poly.pdbx_strand_id
1 'polypeptide(L)'
;MSILKPNEEARVERRDGQVVGPYKAKFAGSTIIIADQMADVEAGDTVLRRLPNGKDERSVVTEATFFDQGITGIGAHYQVKFRKGGESTAQRPSHNITISGAQSIQIGDYNVQNIANSFDTLVKMIESSNAPPQEKEEAKSLISQLLQHPAVVAIIGGLAGGTVG
;
A
#
# COMPACT_ATOMS: atom_id res chain seq x y z
N MET A 1 -1.10 -39.41 16.70
CA MET A 1 -1.21 -37.93 16.79
C MET A 1 -2.16 -37.43 15.71
N SER A 2 -3.14 -36.60 16.06
CA SER A 2 -4.15 -36.10 15.09
C SER A 2 -3.60 -34.90 14.31
N ILE A 3 -3.13 -35.17 13.09
CA ILE A 3 -2.44 -34.22 12.21
C ILE A 3 -3.28 -33.01 11.78
N LEU A 4 -4.61 -33.07 11.99
CA LEU A 4 -5.60 -32.13 11.43
C LEU A 4 -6.17 -31.11 12.42
N LYS A 5 -5.84 -31.13 13.72
CA LYS A 5 -6.41 -30.14 14.66
C LYS A 5 -6.08 -28.69 14.23
N PRO A 6 -7.08 -27.79 14.13
CA PRO A 6 -6.88 -26.36 13.90
C PRO A 6 -6.52 -25.69 15.23
N ASN A 7 -5.25 -25.27 15.35
CA ASN A 7 -4.69 -24.62 16.53
C ASN A 7 -4.17 -23.20 16.21
N GLU A 8 -4.38 -22.71 14.98
CA GLU A 8 -3.93 -21.39 14.54
C GLU A 8 -5.10 -20.42 14.47
N GLU A 9 -4.83 -19.13 14.65
CA GLU A 9 -5.81 -18.07 14.49
C GLU A 9 -5.69 -17.46 13.09
N ALA A 10 -6.81 -17.44 12.36
CA ALA A 10 -6.95 -16.71 11.12
C ALA A 10 -7.91 -15.53 11.34
N ARG A 11 -7.54 -14.35 10.86
CA ARG A 11 -8.47 -13.22 10.71
C ARG A 11 -8.80 -13.06 9.23
N VAL A 12 -9.95 -12.50 8.90
CA VAL A 12 -10.35 -12.21 7.52
C VAL A 12 -10.48 -10.71 7.38
N GLU A 13 -9.70 -10.11 6.49
CA GLU A 13 -9.86 -8.72 6.06
C GLU A 13 -10.78 -8.71 4.84
N ARG A 14 -11.96 -8.10 4.99
CA ARG A 14 -12.93 -7.91 3.92
C ARG A 14 -12.46 -6.87 2.92
N ARG A 15 -13.08 -6.83 1.74
CA ARG A 15 -12.82 -5.81 0.70
C ARG A 15 -13.02 -4.35 1.13
N ASP A 16 -13.80 -4.08 2.18
CA ASP A 16 -13.96 -2.72 2.74
C ASP A 16 -12.87 -2.33 3.77
N GLY A 17 -11.99 -3.27 4.13
CA GLY A 17 -10.94 -3.08 5.13
C GLY A 17 -11.32 -3.50 6.56
N GLN A 18 -12.59 -3.84 6.83
CA GLN A 18 -12.98 -4.45 8.11
C GLN A 18 -12.28 -5.81 8.30
N VAL A 19 -11.69 -6.00 9.48
CA VAL A 19 -11.10 -7.28 9.91
C VAL A 19 -12.03 -8.00 10.87
N VAL A 20 -12.37 -9.25 10.56
CA VAL A 20 -13.21 -10.14 11.37
C VAL A 20 -12.47 -11.40 11.82
N GLY A 21 -13.03 -12.11 12.80
CA GLY A 21 -12.36 -13.19 13.55
C GLY A 21 -11.79 -12.70 14.90
N PRO A 22 -10.81 -13.41 15.50
CA PRO A 22 -10.09 -14.56 14.96
C PRO A 22 -10.94 -15.83 14.93
N TYR A 23 -10.79 -16.60 13.85
CA TYR A 23 -11.36 -17.92 13.65
C TYR A 23 -10.30 -19.00 13.86
N LYS A 24 -10.71 -20.17 14.36
CA LYS A 24 -9.82 -21.33 14.47
C LYS A 24 -9.57 -21.94 13.09
N ALA A 25 -8.33 -21.90 12.65
CA ALA A 25 -7.92 -22.33 11.33
C ALA A 25 -6.70 -23.26 11.34
N LYS A 26 -6.40 -23.79 10.16
CA LYS A 26 -5.21 -24.57 9.85
C LYS A 26 -4.71 -24.22 8.45
N PHE A 27 -3.43 -23.87 8.34
CA PHE A 27 -2.81 -23.51 7.06
C PHE A 27 -2.16 -24.75 6.42
N ALA A 28 -2.96 -25.48 5.63
CA ALA A 28 -2.58 -26.75 5.01
C ALA A 28 -1.95 -26.58 3.61
N GLY A 29 -0.82 -25.87 3.54
CA GLY A 29 -0.03 -25.70 2.32
C GLY A 29 -0.70 -24.79 1.28
N SER A 30 -1.56 -25.35 0.42
CA SER A 30 -2.30 -24.64 -0.63
C SER A 30 -3.77 -24.35 -0.27
N THR A 31 -4.25 -24.89 0.84
CA THR A 31 -5.63 -24.70 1.33
C THR A 31 -5.61 -24.24 2.79
N ILE A 32 -6.48 -23.31 3.14
CA ILE A 32 -6.74 -22.90 4.53
C ILE A 32 -8.04 -23.58 4.96
N ILE A 33 -8.03 -24.25 6.11
CA ILE A 33 -9.22 -24.89 6.68
C ILE A 33 -9.66 -24.04 7.86
N ILE A 34 -10.84 -23.43 7.80
CA ILE A 34 -11.42 -22.65 8.89
C ILE A 34 -12.53 -23.48 9.52
N ALA A 35 -12.35 -23.89 10.78
CA ALA A 35 -13.25 -24.81 11.48
C ALA A 35 -14.42 -24.10 12.18
N ASP A 36 -14.57 -22.80 11.97
CA ASP A 36 -15.71 -22.02 12.43
C ASP A 36 -16.76 -21.95 11.32
N GLN A 37 -17.98 -22.38 11.64
CA GLN A 37 -19.12 -22.39 10.71
C GLN A 37 -19.69 -20.98 10.49
N MET A 38 -19.44 -20.07 11.43
CA MET A 38 -19.82 -18.65 11.36
C MET A 38 -18.68 -17.78 10.82
N ALA A 39 -17.65 -18.38 10.22
CA ALA A 39 -16.61 -17.65 9.51
C ALA A 39 -17.21 -16.92 8.30
N ASP A 40 -17.07 -15.60 8.31
CA ASP A 40 -17.51 -14.73 7.23
C ASP A 40 -16.29 -14.53 6.31
N VAL A 41 -16.29 -15.25 5.17
CA VAL A 41 -15.15 -15.34 4.25
C VAL A 41 -15.64 -15.60 2.82
N GLU A 42 -15.33 -14.67 1.91
CA GLU A 42 -15.75 -14.73 0.52
C GLU A 42 -14.55 -14.63 -0.45
N ALA A 43 -14.80 -14.94 -1.72
CA ALA A 43 -13.79 -14.78 -2.77
C ALA A 43 -13.39 -13.30 -2.92
N GLY A 44 -12.10 -13.01 -2.88
CA GLY A 44 -11.53 -11.66 -2.94
C GLY A 44 -11.21 -11.04 -1.57
N ASP A 45 -11.59 -11.66 -0.46
CA ASP A 45 -11.11 -11.27 0.88
C ASP A 45 -9.65 -11.67 1.10
N THR A 46 -9.03 -11.18 2.17
CA THR A 46 -7.66 -11.54 2.56
C THR A 46 -7.64 -12.24 3.92
N VAL A 47 -7.25 -13.51 3.94
CA VAL A 47 -6.95 -14.20 5.21
C VAL A 47 -5.60 -13.72 5.74
N LEU A 48 -5.60 -13.25 6.98
CA LEU A 48 -4.44 -12.80 7.74
C LEU A 48 -4.04 -13.86 8.76
N ARG A 49 -2.79 -14.33 8.66
CA ARG A 49 -2.19 -15.26 9.63
C ARG A 49 -1.05 -14.57 10.37
N ARG A 50 -1.15 -14.50 11.70
CA ARG A 50 -0.09 -13.88 12.52
C ARG A 50 1.13 -14.79 12.62
N LEU A 51 2.28 -14.30 12.20
CA LEU A 51 3.57 -15.00 12.27
C LEU A 51 4.27 -14.73 13.62
N PRO A 52 5.22 -15.59 14.06
CA PRO A 52 5.95 -15.42 15.33
C PRO A 52 6.75 -14.11 15.44
N ASN A 53 7.11 -13.50 14.32
CA ASN A 53 7.79 -12.19 14.26
C ASN A 53 6.83 -10.99 14.39
N GLY A 54 5.53 -11.24 14.65
CA GLY A 54 4.50 -10.20 14.79
C GLY A 54 3.95 -9.64 13.48
N LYS A 55 4.46 -10.06 12.31
CA LYS A 55 3.90 -9.69 10.99
C LYS A 55 2.72 -10.59 10.62
N ASP A 56 1.85 -10.11 9.75
CA ASP A 56 0.77 -10.91 9.15
C ASP A 56 1.16 -11.43 7.77
N GLU A 57 1.05 -12.75 7.56
CA GLU A 57 1.03 -13.39 6.24
C GLU A 57 -0.36 -13.16 5.62
N ARG A 58 -0.39 -12.57 4.41
CA ARG A 58 -1.62 -12.20 3.68
C ARG A 58 -1.89 -13.20 2.55
N SER A 59 -3.06 -13.82 2.58
CA SER A 59 -3.51 -14.84 1.64
C SER A 59 -4.84 -14.42 1.00
N VAL A 60 -4.82 -13.99 -0.26
CA VAL A 60 -6.05 -13.53 -0.95
C VAL A 60 -6.88 -14.75 -1.34
N VAL A 61 -8.11 -14.81 -0.84
CA VAL A 61 -9.08 -15.86 -1.11
C VAL A 61 -9.44 -15.86 -2.59
N THR A 62 -9.24 -16.99 -3.25
CA THR A 62 -9.70 -17.20 -4.63
C THR A 62 -11.00 -17.98 -4.68
N GLU A 63 -11.26 -18.84 -3.69
CA GLU A 63 -12.45 -19.67 -3.57
C GLU A 63 -12.64 -20.02 -2.09
N ALA A 64 -13.87 -19.88 -1.59
CA ALA A 64 -14.27 -20.32 -0.26
C ALA A 64 -15.45 -21.29 -0.41
N THR A 65 -15.33 -22.50 0.15
CA THR A 65 -16.36 -23.55 0.05
C THR A 65 -16.67 -24.09 1.42
N PHE A 66 -17.94 -24.01 1.83
CA PHE A 66 -18.43 -24.62 3.06
C PHE A 66 -18.68 -26.11 2.87
N PHE A 67 -18.18 -26.92 3.80
CA PHE A 67 -18.45 -28.35 3.89
C PHE A 67 -19.16 -28.65 5.21
N ASP A 68 -20.44 -29.01 5.13
CA ASP A 68 -21.24 -29.47 6.28
C ASP A 68 -20.73 -30.81 6.83
N GLN A 69 -20.26 -31.69 5.94
CA GLN A 69 -19.64 -32.95 6.32
C GLN A 69 -18.22 -32.73 6.86
N GLY A 70 -18.03 -33.00 8.15
CA GLY A 70 -16.73 -32.92 8.80
C GLY A 70 -15.71 -33.94 8.29
N ILE A 71 -14.44 -33.54 8.31
CA ILE A 71 -13.28 -34.40 8.01
C ILE A 71 -12.61 -34.84 9.31
N THR A 72 -11.83 -35.92 9.30
CA THR A 72 -11.28 -36.58 10.52
C THR A 72 -10.69 -35.62 11.56
N GLY A 73 -11.47 -35.31 12.61
CA GLY A 73 -11.09 -34.43 13.71
C GLY A 73 -11.48 -32.94 13.58
N ILE A 74 -12.28 -32.58 12.57
CA ILE A 74 -12.84 -31.24 12.31
C ILE A 74 -14.33 -31.41 11.96
N GLY A 75 -15.20 -30.56 12.53
CA GLY A 75 -16.62 -30.54 12.16
C GLY A 75 -16.88 -29.92 10.79
N ALA A 76 -18.09 -29.43 10.56
CA ALA A 76 -18.36 -28.57 9.41
C ALA A 76 -17.40 -27.38 9.38
N HIS A 77 -16.87 -27.04 8.20
CA HIS A 77 -15.73 -26.13 8.03
C HIS A 77 -15.73 -25.49 6.64
N TYR A 78 -15.06 -24.35 6.51
CA TYR A 78 -14.70 -23.78 5.22
C TYR A 78 -13.36 -24.32 4.75
N GLN A 79 -13.28 -24.70 3.47
CA GLN A 79 -12.02 -24.86 2.75
C GLN A 79 -11.83 -23.64 1.86
N VAL A 80 -10.69 -22.98 2.03
CA VAL A 80 -10.36 -21.70 1.38
C VAL A 80 -9.12 -21.93 0.52
N LYS A 81 -9.27 -21.81 -0.79
CA LYS A 81 -8.14 -21.69 -1.72
C LYS A 81 -7.71 -20.23 -1.77
N PHE A 82 -6.41 -20.02 -1.93
CA PHE A 82 -5.83 -18.68 -1.92
C PHE A 82 -4.66 -18.56 -2.87
N ARG A 83 -4.35 -17.32 -3.26
CA ARG A 83 -3.06 -16.95 -3.86
C ARG A 83 -2.19 -16.26 -2.82
N LYS A 84 -0.89 -16.61 -2.79
CA LYS A 84 0.10 -15.87 -2.01
C LYS A 84 0.32 -14.50 -2.65
N GLY A 85 0.42 -13.47 -1.83
CA GLY A 85 0.49 -12.09 -2.30
C GLY A 85 -0.90 -11.50 -2.52
N GLY A 86 -1.47 -10.99 -1.42
CA GLY A 86 -2.22 -9.74 -1.52
C GLY A 86 -1.22 -8.59 -1.42
N GLU A 87 -1.30 -7.64 -2.35
CA GLU A 87 -0.77 -6.30 -2.07
C GLU A 87 -1.39 -5.82 -0.76
N SER A 88 -0.64 -5.11 0.07
CA SER A 88 -1.20 -4.54 1.29
C SER A 88 -2.25 -3.51 0.93
N THR A 89 -3.52 -3.93 0.95
CA THR A 89 -4.74 -3.11 1.02
C THR A 89 -4.84 -2.36 2.35
N ALA A 90 -3.71 -1.86 2.84
CA ALA A 90 -3.68 -0.54 3.44
C ALA A 90 -4.09 0.46 2.34
N GLN A 91 -5.39 0.48 2.03
CA GLN A 91 -6.02 1.58 1.31
C GLN A 91 -5.78 2.84 2.15
N ARG A 92 -4.67 3.53 1.85
CA ARG A 92 -4.67 4.99 1.93
C ARG A 92 -5.93 5.40 1.16
N PRO A 93 -6.96 6.00 1.79
CA PRO A 93 -8.23 6.25 1.13
C PRO A 93 -7.95 7.08 -0.13
N SER A 94 -8.23 6.50 -1.30
CA SER A 94 -7.98 7.12 -2.59
C SER A 94 -9.02 8.19 -2.85
N HIS A 95 -8.81 9.35 -2.22
CA HIS A 95 -9.57 10.56 -2.49
C HIS A 95 -9.28 11.02 -3.92
N ASN A 96 -10.10 10.53 -4.86
CA ASN A 96 -10.13 10.98 -6.25
C ASN A 96 -10.69 12.39 -6.32
N ILE A 97 -9.84 13.38 -6.05
CA ILE A 97 -10.17 14.80 -6.11
C ILE A 97 -10.00 15.28 -7.56
N THR A 98 -11.11 15.30 -8.32
CA THR A 98 -11.14 15.93 -9.64
C THR A 98 -11.37 17.42 -9.48
N ILE A 99 -10.33 18.23 -9.71
CA ILE A 99 -10.44 19.71 -9.74
C ILE A 99 -10.07 20.20 -11.13
N SER A 100 -11.02 20.86 -11.78
CA SER A 100 -10.83 21.50 -13.09
C SER A 100 -10.43 22.96 -12.90
N GLY A 101 -9.36 23.41 -13.58
CA GLY A 101 -8.95 24.81 -13.63
C GLY A 101 -7.84 25.25 -12.65
N ALA A 102 -7.29 24.35 -11.84
CA ALA A 102 -6.12 24.62 -11.00
C ALA A 102 -4.82 24.19 -11.69
N GLN A 103 -3.82 25.06 -11.79
CA GLN A 103 -2.52 24.74 -12.42
C GLN A 103 -1.53 24.01 -11.50
N SER A 104 -1.90 23.69 -10.25
CA SER A 104 -0.97 23.13 -9.27
C SER A 104 -1.71 22.32 -8.21
N ILE A 105 -1.88 21.01 -8.43
CA ILE A 105 -2.40 20.08 -7.41
C ILE A 105 -1.51 18.86 -7.35
N GLN A 106 -1.20 18.46 -6.13
CA GLN A 106 -0.32 17.33 -5.81
C GLN A 106 -0.97 16.44 -4.76
N ILE A 107 -0.77 15.13 -4.88
CA ILE A 107 -1.17 14.14 -3.89
C ILE A 107 -0.07 13.09 -3.81
N GLY A 108 0.45 12.83 -2.61
CA GLY A 108 1.51 11.84 -2.35
C GLY A 108 2.94 12.39 -2.38
N ASP A 109 3.91 11.48 -2.27
CA ASP A 109 5.35 11.76 -2.08
C ASP A 109 6.07 12.43 -3.28
N TYR A 110 5.32 12.75 -4.35
CA TYR A 110 5.80 13.34 -5.61
C TYR A 110 6.17 14.84 -5.56
N ASN A 111 6.26 15.45 -4.36
CA ASN A 111 6.57 16.88 -4.23
C ASN A 111 7.93 17.25 -4.80
N VAL A 112 8.94 16.38 -4.68
CA VAL A 112 10.29 16.62 -5.23
C VAL A 112 10.27 16.82 -6.74
N GLN A 113 9.52 16.00 -7.48
CA GLN A 113 9.46 16.09 -8.93
C GLN A 113 8.73 17.36 -9.39
N ASN A 114 7.68 17.77 -8.67
CA ASN A 114 6.97 19.01 -8.96
C ASN A 114 7.79 20.26 -8.61
N ILE A 115 8.60 20.23 -7.55
CA ILE A 115 9.56 21.30 -7.24
C ILE A 115 10.60 21.42 -8.35
N ALA A 116 11.20 20.31 -8.78
CA ALA A 116 12.17 20.31 -9.89
C ALA A 116 11.57 20.83 -11.20
N ASN A 117 10.37 20.35 -11.56
CA ASN A 117 9.63 20.83 -12.74
C ASN A 117 9.28 22.33 -12.63
N SER A 118 8.98 22.82 -11.42
CA SER A 118 8.67 24.25 -11.20
C SER A 118 9.90 25.13 -11.40
N PHE A 119 11.08 24.70 -10.96
CA PHE A 119 12.34 25.41 -11.20
C PHE A 119 12.75 25.40 -12.68
N ASP A 120 12.64 24.26 -13.37
CA ASP A 120 12.85 24.18 -14.83
C ASP A 120 11.86 25.09 -15.60
N THR A 121 10.58 25.09 -15.21
CA THR A 121 9.57 26.00 -15.78
C THR A 121 9.90 27.47 -15.50
N LEU A 122 10.36 27.81 -14.29
CA LEU A 122 10.77 29.17 -13.93
C LEU A 122 11.95 29.65 -14.77
N VAL A 123 12.98 28.80 -14.97
CA VAL A 123 14.12 29.12 -15.84
C VAL A 123 13.67 29.36 -17.28
N LYS A 124 12.79 28.51 -17.84
CA LYS A 124 12.21 28.69 -19.18
C LYS A 124 11.38 29.96 -19.29
N MET A 125 10.59 30.31 -18.27
CA MET A 125 9.84 31.57 -18.23
C MET A 125 10.76 32.79 -18.21
N ILE A 126 11.86 32.75 -17.45
CA ILE A 126 12.89 33.80 -17.44
C ILE A 126 13.52 33.94 -18.84
N GLU A 127 13.86 32.84 -19.52
CA GLU A 127 14.36 32.85 -20.89
C GLU A 127 13.38 33.50 -21.87
N SER A 128 12.11 33.10 -21.81
CA SER A 128 11.04 33.63 -22.68
C SER A 128 10.55 35.04 -22.30
N SER A 129 10.92 35.55 -21.12
CA SER A 129 10.48 36.87 -20.65
C SER A 129 11.03 38.00 -21.54
N ASN A 130 10.43 39.18 -21.46
CA ASN A 130 10.91 40.35 -22.22
C ASN A 130 11.98 41.17 -21.47
N ALA A 131 12.59 40.60 -20.43
CA ALA A 131 13.61 41.25 -19.61
C ALA A 131 14.95 41.43 -20.37
N PRO A 132 15.78 42.43 -20.01
CA PRO A 132 17.15 42.57 -20.53
C PRO A 132 17.99 41.29 -20.34
N PRO A 133 18.93 40.97 -21.25
CA PRO A 133 19.76 39.78 -21.14
C PRO A 133 20.52 39.66 -19.81
N GLN A 134 20.99 40.79 -19.28
CA GLN A 134 21.73 40.86 -18.01
C GLN A 134 20.85 40.43 -16.81
N GLU A 135 19.61 40.92 -16.73
CA GLU A 135 18.66 40.55 -15.68
C GLU A 135 18.27 39.05 -15.76
N LYS A 136 18.19 38.49 -16.98
CA LYS A 136 17.95 37.05 -17.18
C LYS A 136 19.12 36.19 -16.68
N GLU A 137 20.35 36.60 -16.94
CA GLU A 137 21.56 35.91 -16.47
C GLU A 137 21.69 36.00 -14.95
N GLU A 138 21.41 37.17 -14.36
CA GLU A 138 21.39 37.36 -12.91
C GLU A 138 20.33 36.46 -12.24
N ALA A 139 19.08 36.47 -12.73
CA ALA A 139 18.01 35.63 -12.19
C ALA A 139 18.34 34.13 -12.27
N LYS A 140 18.93 33.66 -13.37
CA LYS A 140 19.43 32.28 -13.50
C LYS A 140 20.56 31.97 -12.52
N SER A 141 21.50 32.90 -12.32
CA SER A 141 22.60 32.76 -11.37
C SER A 141 22.08 32.61 -9.93
N LEU A 142 21.10 33.42 -9.53
CA LEU A 142 20.46 33.34 -8.22
C LEU A 142 19.74 32.00 -8.00
N ILE A 143 19.01 31.49 -9.01
CA ILE A 143 18.38 30.16 -8.94
C ILE A 143 19.45 29.06 -8.80
N SER A 144 20.55 29.15 -9.55
CA SER A 144 21.65 28.19 -9.46
C SER A 144 22.32 28.20 -8.07
N GLN A 145 22.56 29.39 -7.50
CA GLN A 145 23.09 29.53 -6.13
C GLN A 145 22.15 28.94 -5.08
N LEU A 146 20.83 29.17 -5.20
CA LEU A 146 19.82 28.59 -4.32
C LEU A 146 19.83 27.05 -4.37
N LEU A 147 19.90 26.48 -5.58
CA LEU A 147 19.93 25.02 -5.79
C LEU A 147 21.26 24.36 -5.40
N GLN A 148 22.35 25.13 -5.25
CA GLN A 148 23.63 24.65 -4.72
C GLN A 148 23.70 24.70 -3.18
N HIS A 149 22.77 25.39 -2.51
CA HIS A 149 22.83 25.55 -1.06
C HIS A 149 22.50 24.22 -0.35
N PRO A 150 23.38 23.70 0.55
CA PRO A 150 23.24 22.34 1.09
C PRO A 150 21.94 22.11 1.87
N ALA A 151 21.39 23.13 2.54
CA ALA A 151 20.09 22.99 3.21
C ALA A 151 18.92 22.86 2.21
N VAL A 152 19.00 23.50 1.04
CA VAL A 152 17.98 23.41 -0.02
C VAL A 152 18.07 22.04 -0.69
N VAL A 153 19.29 21.59 -1.01
CA VAL A 153 19.56 20.24 -1.52
C VAL A 153 19.10 19.17 -0.52
N ALA A 154 19.30 19.37 0.78
CA ALA A 154 18.85 18.44 1.82
C ALA A 154 17.31 18.36 1.93
N ILE A 155 16.58 19.45 1.68
CA ILE A 155 15.10 19.43 1.68
C ILE A 155 14.56 18.78 0.40
N ILE A 156 15.15 19.09 -0.76
CA ILE A 156 14.73 18.53 -2.05
C ILE A 156 15.12 17.04 -2.17
N GLY A 157 16.34 16.68 -1.77
CA GLY A 157 16.88 15.32 -1.85
C GLY A 157 16.56 14.44 -0.63
N GLY A 158 16.38 15.01 0.56
CA GLY A 158 16.10 14.25 1.78
C GLY A 158 14.74 13.55 1.79
N LEU A 159 13.79 14.02 0.97
CA LEU A 159 12.51 13.33 0.73
C LEU A 159 12.68 12.03 -0.08
N ALA A 160 13.79 11.84 -0.81
CA ALA A 160 14.15 10.56 -1.40
C ALA A 160 14.84 9.60 -0.40
N GLY A 161 15.21 10.07 0.79
CA GLY A 161 15.81 9.30 1.89
C GLY A 161 14.81 8.84 2.95
N GLY A 162 13.52 8.83 2.62
CA GLY A 162 12.39 8.73 3.55
C GLY A 162 12.09 7.38 4.22
N THR A 163 12.94 6.35 4.11
CA THR A 163 12.98 5.25 5.10
C THR A 163 14.33 4.53 5.07
N VAL A 164 15.03 4.56 6.21
CA VAL A 164 15.91 3.45 6.62
C VAL A 164 15.03 2.25 6.97
N GLY A 165 15.30 1.07 6.38
CA GLY A 165 14.55 -0.16 6.59
C GLY A 165 15.11 -1.33 5.81
#